data_AF-A0A1V4ZGV8-F1
#
_entry.id   AF-A0A1V4ZGV8-F1
#
_cell.length_a   1.000
_cell.length_b   1.000
_cell.length_c   1.000
_cell.angle_alpha   90.00
_cell.angle_beta   90.00
_cell.angle_gamma   90.00
#
_symmetry.space_group_name_H-M   'P 1'
#
loop_
_entity.id
_entity.type
_entity.pdbx_description
1 polymer ?
#
loop_
_entity_poly.entity_id
_entity_poly.type
_entity_poly.pdbx_seq_one_letter_code
_entity_poly.pdbx_strand_id
1 'polypeptide(L)' 'MYCPKCNKTIPDERMEEIGRQLAEQFKSDAIAKGNCPVCGTRLIKPKKGEK' A
#
# COMPACT_ATOMS: atom_id res chain seq x y z
N MET A 1 -3.90 2.32 4.40
CA MET A 1 -4.33 1.64 3.13
C MET A 1 -4.47 0.12 3.29
N TYR A 2 -5.37 -0.56 2.58
CA TYR A 2 -5.62 -2.00 2.67
C TYR A 2 -5.67 -2.66 1.27
N CYS A 3 -5.09 -3.85 1.14
CA CYS A 3 -5.18 -4.66 -0.07
C CYS A 3 -6.15 -5.83 0.14
N PRO A 4 -7.27 -5.90 -0.61
CA PRO A 4 -8.24 -7.00 -0.47
C PRO A 4 -7.72 -8.34 -0.98
N LYS A 5 -6.76 -8.34 -1.92
CA LYS A 5 -6.23 -9.56 -2.51
C LYS A 5 -5.16 -10.22 -1.64
N CYS A 6 -4.26 -9.42 -1.07
CA CYS A 6 -3.26 -9.91 -0.12
C CYS A 6 -3.76 -9.99 1.32
N ASN A 7 -4.97 -9.45 1.58
CA ASN A 7 -5.51 -9.23 2.91
C ASN A 7 -4.53 -8.54 3.87
N LYS A 8 -3.77 -7.56 3.35
CA LYS A 8 -2.75 -6.82 4.11
C LYS A 8 -3.14 -5.37 4.28
N THR A 9 -2.96 -4.86 5.49
CA THR A 9 -3.11 -3.45 5.81
C THR A 9 -1.73 -2.81 5.91
N ILE A 10 -1.55 -1.71 5.21
CA ILE A 10 -0.37 -0.85 5.26
C ILE A 10 -0.79 0.42 6.00
N PRO A 11 -0.26 0.66 7.21
CA PRO A 11 -0.58 1.86 7.96
C PRO A 11 -0.04 3.09 7.22
N ASP A 12 -0.80 4.18 7.24
CA ASP A 12 -0.46 5.41 6.50
C ASP A 12 0.90 5.98 6.93
N GLU A 13 1.26 5.88 8.22
CA GLU A 13 2.56 6.32 8.75
C GLU A 13 3.77 5.60 8.12
N ARG A 14 3.59 4.36 7.65
CA ARG A 14 4.66 3.58 7.02
C ARG A 14 4.61 3.60 5.50
N MET A 15 3.58 4.21 4.90
CA MET A 15 3.45 4.21 3.43
C MET A 15 4.60 4.96 2.76
N GLU A 16 5.06 6.08 3.32
CA GLU A 16 6.20 6.82 2.78
C GLU A 16 7.49 5.99 2.86
N GLU A 17 7.78 5.39 4.02
CA GLU A 17 8.96 4.55 4.21
C GLU A 17 8.95 3.34 3.27
N ILE A 18 7.84 2.62 3.19
CA ILE A 18 7.69 1.44 2.33
C ILE A 18 7.77 1.84 0.85
N GLY A 19 7.11 2.93 0.46
CA GLY A 19 7.17 3.46 -0.90
C GLY A 19 8.60 3.81 -1.32
N ARG A 20 9.35 4.46 -0.41
CA ARG A 20 10.76 4.78 -0.65
C ARG A 20 11.62 3.52 -0.79
N GLN A 21 11.49 2.54 0.11
CA GLN A 21 12.22 1.28 0.03
C GLN A 21 11.93 0.52 -1.27
N LEU A 22 10.66 0.51 -1.72
CA LEU A 22 10.26 -0.12 -2.97
C LEU A 22 10.82 0.58 -4.20
N ALA A 23 10.88 1.92 -4.17
CA ALA A 23 11.49 2.70 -5.23
C ALA A 23 13.00 2.47 -5.30
N GLU A 24 13.69 2.44 -4.15
CA GLU A 24 15.15 2.26 -4.09
C GLU A 24 15.56 0.81 -4.43
N GLN A 25 14.90 -0.20 -3.86
CA GLN A 25 15.31 -1.60 -4.03
C GLN A 25 14.74 -2.25 -5.29
N PHE A 26 13.50 -1.91 -5.65
CA PHE A 26 12.76 -2.60 -6.71
C PHE A 26 12.37 -1.69 -7.87
N LYS A 27 12.77 -0.41 -7.85
CA LYS A 27 12.34 0.63 -8.81
C LYS A 27 10.82 0.64 -9.01
N SER A 28 10.07 0.35 -7.94
CA SER A 28 8.62 0.22 -7.98
C SER A 28 7.95 1.41 -7.30
N ASP A 29 7.03 2.04 -8.03
CA ASP A 29 6.21 3.15 -7.56
C ASP A 29 4.79 2.70 -7.15
N ALA A 30 4.57 1.39 -6.98
CA ALA A 30 3.25 0.81 -6.73
C ALA A 30 2.53 1.48 -5.55
N ILE A 31 3.21 1.65 -4.41
CA ILE A 31 2.64 2.32 -3.23
C ILE A 31 2.29 3.78 -3.52
N ALA A 32 3.17 4.52 -4.21
CA ALA A 32 2.94 5.92 -4.58
C ALA A 32 1.73 6.07 -5.52
N LYS A 33 1.50 5.08 -6.40
CA LYS A 33 0.31 5.00 -7.26
C LYS A 33 -0.94 4.45 -6.54
N GLY A 34 -0.85 4.10 -5.26
CA GLY A 34 -1.95 3.51 -4.50
C GLY A 34 -2.24 2.05 -4.88
N ASN A 35 -1.24 1.32 -5.37
CA ASN A 35 -1.31 -0.10 -5.71
C ASN A 35 -0.52 -0.95 -4.70
N CYS A 36 -0.97 -2.18 -4.50
CA CYS A 36 -0.27 -3.14 -3.66
C CYS A 36 1.05 -3.53 -4.34
N PRO A 37 2.20 -3.39 -3.66
CA PRO A 37 3.49 -3.70 -4.24
C PRO A 37 3.74 -5.21 -4.42
N VAL A 38 2.89 -6.04 -3.81
CA VAL A 38 3.00 -7.51 -3.89
C VAL A 38 2.20 -8.07 -5.07
N CYS A 39 0.96 -7.61 -5.24
CA CYS A 39 0.03 -8.20 -6.22
C CYS A 39 -0.48 -7.21 -7.28
N GLY A 40 -0.04 -5.95 -7.24
CA GLY A 40 -0.46 -4.88 -8.17
C GLY A 40 -1.91 -4.41 -7.99
N THR A 41 -2.69 -4.99 -7.07
CA THR A 41 -4.10 -4.63 -6.86
C THR A 41 -4.22 -3.25 -6.21
N ARG A 42 -5.17 -2.43 -6.67
CA ARG A 42 -5.43 -1.10 -6.09
C ARG A 42 -5.74 -1.21 -4.60
N LEU A 43 -5.03 -0.44 -3.79
CA LEU A 43 -5.25 -0.33 -2.36
C LEU A 43 -6.50 0.49 -2.11
N ILE A 44 -7.30 0.04 -1.15
CA ILE A 44 -8.48 0.73 -0.68
C ILE A 44 -8.21 1.34 0.69
N LYS A 45 -8.77 2.51 0.97
CA LYS A 45 -8.70 3.08 2.30
C LYS A 45 -9.79 2.40 3.13
N PRO A 46 -9.46 1.58 4.15
CA PRO A 46 -10.49 1.04 5.01
C PRO A 46 -11.18 2.24 5.68
N LYS A 47 -12.51 2.34 5.55
CA LYS A 47 -13.28 3.36 6.27
C LYS A 47 -13.01 3.19 7.75
N LYS A 48 -12.33 4.15 8.36
CA LYS A 48 -12.18 4.24 9.81
C LYS A 48 -13.52 4.76 10.35
N GLY A 49 -14.47 3.85 10.61
CA GLY A 49 -15.71 4.17 11.34
C GLY A 49 -17.02 3.79 10.65
N GLU A 50 -17.30 2.50 10.48
CA GLU A 50 -18.70 2.01 10.55
C GLU A 50 -18.77 1.03 11.73
N LYS A 51 -18.97 1.58 12.92
CA LYS A 51 -19.50 0.93 14.11
C LYS A 51 -20.42 1.93 14.80
#